data_AF-A0A8B4U3I6-F1
#
_entry.id   AF-A0A8B4U3I6-F1
#
_cell.length_a   1.000
_cell.length_b   1.000
_cell.length_c   1.000
_cell.angle_alpha   90.00
_cell.angle_beta   90.00
_cell.angle_gamma   90.00
#
_symmetry.space_group_name_H-M   'P 1'
#
loop_
_entity.id
_entity.type
_entity.pdbx_description
1 polymer ?
#
loop_
_entity_poly.entity_id
_entity_poly.type
_entity_poly.pdbx_seq_one_letter_code
_entity_poly.pdbx_strand_id
1 'polypeptide(L)'
;MSIQLVLSHYLAGLRERNELDVLLPELLKAMGHNVLSRPQVGPGQAGVDVLSTKTGADGIDEVYVYIIKFGNVGRADLYGGPQSIDPSIREACNDFLRNRLPEPLKPLRKRIVLVSNGVLLQEAQAGFAAQTADIATRPLCSLEFWGSDQLTPWIEQYLFDETLLLARGKSDLRAALAGLEESGSATRRFTRFVDACFEIQADESEQSAATQKKKFLRRCAAASMGWAILLVWGKSEGNLKPGVVTGEYLILRIWAEAVKLELHADHAFADRFENLVTLHIQALVDYFEKVMPTLESPRAVLRWRPERVFYLELMFEELGRLSTLLLLLQQKPGEEAFRTTIRNAIIYLVNQHSGVLLPLYDGHTIDLTLLFCALMGESDWDNTRMIAGEVVARLHHALRTDCYLPVDTDSQEDAIALDRNKAESRDFFQTSTLVPALATVTSLLGDEEAFQSLRDKVLPLMKGVTLERWFPTALLEKLSGSTLGIHSVGISKALSGLRPSAKEEAEASINTFDDAAAPSDFRWYCNWQILVALSARLYRHPLPTWFISEYSLTEPSDD
;
A
#
# COMPACT_ATOMS: atom_id res chain seq x y z
N MET A 1 12.33 -25.04 4.63
CA MET A 1 12.26 -24.01 5.70
C MET A 1 10.97 -24.22 6.48
N SER A 2 11.03 -24.41 7.80
CA SER A 2 9.83 -24.47 8.67
C SER A 2 9.23 -23.06 8.80
N ILE A 3 7.91 -22.95 8.93
CA ILE A 3 7.25 -21.65 9.16
C ILE A 3 7.70 -21.02 10.48
N GLN A 4 7.99 -21.83 11.51
CA GLN A 4 8.53 -21.33 12.77
C GLN A 4 9.89 -20.65 12.60
N LEU A 5 10.74 -21.17 11.71
CA LEU A 5 12.03 -20.55 11.42
C LEU A 5 11.84 -19.22 10.68
N VAL A 6 10.88 -19.15 9.74
CA VAL A 6 10.52 -17.91 9.04
C VAL A 6 10.03 -16.86 10.04
N LEU A 7 9.15 -17.25 10.97
CA LEU A 7 8.57 -16.38 11.99
C LEU A 7 9.61 -15.92 13.00
N SER A 8 10.50 -16.80 13.44
CA SER A 8 11.62 -16.47 14.31
C SER A 8 12.56 -15.47 13.65
N HIS A 9 12.89 -15.67 12.36
CA HIS A 9 13.68 -14.71 11.58
C HIS A 9 12.97 -13.36 11.44
N TYR A 10 11.67 -13.37 11.16
CA TYR A 10 10.86 -12.15 11.09
C TYR A 10 10.90 -11.37 12.42
N LEU A 11 10.63 -12.03 13.56
CA LEU A 11 10.67 -11.39 14.87
C LEU A 11 12.06 -10.82 15.18
N ALA A 12 13.13 -11.56 14.89
CA ALA A 12 14.50 -11.09 15.06
C ALA A 12 14.86 -9.93 14.11
N GLY A 13 14.22 -9.89 12.93
CA GLY A 13 14.44 -8.90 11.88
C GLY A 13 13.64 -7.61 12.04
N LEU A 14 12.65 -7.58 12.95
CA LEU A 14 12.08 -6.32 13.39
C LEU A 14 13.23 -5.40 13.85
N ARG A 15 13.09 -4.09 13.69
CA ARG A 15 14.09 -3.13 14.19
C ARG A 15 13.48 -1.88 14.79
N GLU A 16 12.20 -1.65 14.52
CA GLU A 16 11.51 -0.44 14.91
C GLU A 16 10.47 -0.75 15.98
N ARG A 17 10.34 0.17 16.95
CA ARG A 17 9.34 0.06 18.04
C ARG A 17 7.94 -0.19 17.49
N ASN A 18 7.59 0.52 16.42
CA ASN A 18 6.26 0.55 15.85
C ASN A 18 5.82 -0.81 15.26
N GLU A 19 6.74 -1.70 14.90
CA GLU A 19 6.40 -2.97 14.25
C GLU A 19 5.80 -3.98 15.24
N LEU A 20 6.42 -4.13 16.41
CA LEU A 20 5.91 -5.02 17.46
C LEU A 20 4.63 -4.43 18.10
N ASP A 21 4.53 -3.10 18.19
CA ASP A 21 3.34 -2.38 18.67
C ASP A 21 2.11 -2.57 17.76
N VAL A 22 2.32 -2.88 16.48
CA VAL A 22 1.26 -3.21 15.52
C VAL A 22 0.93 -4.70 15.54
N LEU A 23 1.96 -5.56 15.63
CA LEU A 23 1.78 -7.02 15.64
C LEU A 23 1.05 -7.53 16.88
N LEU A 24 1.46 -7.07 18.07
CA LEU A 24 0.98 -7.62 19.34
C LEU A 24 -0.54 -7.47 19.49
N PRO A 25 -1.18 -6.29 19.27
CA PRO A 25 -2.62 -6.16 19.35
C PRO A 25 -3.40 -7.12 18.44
N GLU A 26 -2.88 -7.40 17.23
CA GLU A 26 -3.52 -8.30 16.28
C GLU A 26 -3.40 -9.77 16.71
N LEU A 27 -2.23 -10.17 17.21
CA LEU A 27 -2.03 -11.49 17.82
C LEU A 27 -2.96 -11.68 19.04
N LEU A 28 -3.05 -10.69 19.92
CA LEU A 28 -3.89 -10.74 21.12
C LEU A 28 -5.38 -10.90 20.76
N LYS A 29 -5.88 -10.14 19.79
CA LYS A 29 -7.25 -10.31 19.27
C LYS A 29 -7.46 -11.71 18.71
N ALA A 30 -6.49 -12.26 17.97
CA ALA A 30 -6.56 -13.63 17.44
C ALA A 30 -6.61 -14.68 18.56
N MET A 31 -5.84 -14.47 19.64
CA MET A 31 -5.83 -15.24 20.89
C MET A 31 -7.10 -15.08 21.75
N GLY A 32 -8.05 -14.25 21.32
CA GLY A 32 -9.34 -14.04 21.99
C GLY A 32 -9.30 -12.98 23.08
N HIS A 33 -8.28 -12.13 23.15
CA HIS A 33 -8.26 -10.98 24.05
C HIS A 33 -9.19 -9.88 23.51
N ASN A 34 -9.83 -9.15 24.43
CA ASN A 34 -10.44 -7.86 24.15
C ASN A 34 -9.37 -6.77 24.39
N VAL A 35 -8.79 -6.26 23.30
CA VAL A 35 -7.75 -5.22 23.38
C VAL A 35 -8.42 -3.87 23.60
N LEU A 36 -8.13 -3.24 24.73
CA LEU A 36 -8.58 -1.90 25.07
C LEU A 36 -7.53 -0.93 24.51
N SER A 37 -7.94 -0.02 23.62
CA SER A 37 -7.05 0.84 22.84
C SER A 37 -6.03 1.60 23.70
N ARG A 38 -4.87 1.91 23.08
CA ARG A 38 -3.69 2.60 23.62
C ARG A 38 -4.05 3.62 24.72
N PRO A 39 -3.35 3.65 25.86
CA PRO A 39 -3.55 4.68 26.84
C PRO A 39 -3.19 6.06 26.25
N GLN A 40 -4.20 6.88 25.93
CA GLN A 40 -4.01 8.32 25.77
C GLN A 40 -5.19 9.09 26.34
N VAL A 41 -4.91 9.79 27.45
CA VAL A 41 -5.08 11.24 27.59
C VAL A 41 -3.94 11.76 28.50
N GLY A 42 -3.08 12.65 28.00
CA GLY A 42 -2.04 13.38 28.77
C GLY A 42 -0.59 12.89 28.66
N PRO A 43 0.43 13.70 29.04
CA PRO A 43 1.84 13.34 28.90
C PRO A 43 2.22 12.27 29.94
N GLY A 44 2.50 11.06 29.44
CA GLY A 44 3.00 9.91 30.19
C GLY A 44 2.06 8.71 30.11
N GLN A 45 2.50 7.60 29.51
CA GLN A 45 1.73 6.34 29.39
C GLN A 45 1.86 5.42 30.61
N ALA A 46 2.45 5.93 31.71
CA ALA A 46 2.69 5.19 32.94
C ALA A 46 3.38 3.82 32.72
N GLY A 47 4.29 3.75 31.75
CA GLY A 47 5.03 2.54 31.38
C GLY A 47 4.21 1.45 30.68
N VAL A 48 2.95 1.70 30.28
CA VAL A 48 2.06 0.72 29.64
C VAL A 48 1.87 1.02 28.15
N ASP A 49 2.14 0.03 27.31
CA ASP A 49 2.01 0.17 25.86
C ASP A 49 0.66 -0.38 25.35
N VAL A 50 0.23 -1.55 25.86
CA VAL A 50 -1.05 -2.18 25.49
C VAL A 50 -1.80 -2.65 26.73
N LEU A 51 -3.13 -2.52 26.71
CA LEU A 51 -4.03 -3.06 27.73
C LEU A 51 -5.01 -4.05 27.05
N SER A 52 -5.25 -5.20 27.67
CA SER A 52 -6.29 -6.11 27.21
C SER A 52 -6.96 -6.86 28.35
N THR A 53 -8.14 -7.41 28.10
CA THR A 53 -8.78 -8.37 28.99
C THR A 53 -8.98 -9.70 28.30
N LYS A 54 -8.94 -10.79 29.06
CA LYS A 54 -9.28 -12.13 28.58
C LYS A 54 -9.96 -12.92 29.68
N THR A 55 -11.06 -13.57 29.33
CA THR A 55 -11.74 -14.49 30.23
C THR A 55 -10.88 -15.74 30.43
N GLY A 56 -10.49 -16.00 31.68
CA GLY A 56 -9.73 -17.17 32.08
C GLY A 56 -10.56 -18.46 31.93
N ALA A 57 -9.89 -19.61 32.02
CA ALA A 57 -10.54 -20.91 31.99
C ALA A 57 -11.52 -21.12 33.17
N ASP A 58 -11.33 -20.36 34.25
CA ASP A 58 -12.21 -20.29 35.42
C ASP A 58 -13.43 -19.37 35.21
N GLY A 59 -13.59 -18.78 34.01
CA GLY A 59 -14.68 -17.86 33.68
C GLY A 59 -14.51 -16.44 34.24
N ILE A 60 -13.36 -16.15 34.87
CA ILE A 60 -13.06 -14.85 35.47
C ILE A 60 -12.20 -14.05 34.50
N ASP A 61 -12.58 -12.79 34.26
CA ASP A 61 -11.79 -11.90 33.43
C ASP A 61 -10.46 -11.53 34.11
N GLU A 62 -9.39 -11.61 33.34
CA GLU A 62 -8.05 -11.21 33.74
C GLU A 62 -7.59 -10.03 32.89
N VAL A 63 -6.96 -9.05 33.55
CA VAL A 63 -6.39 -7.85 32.93
C VAL A 63 -4.94 -8.12 32.59
N TYR A 64 -4.55 -7.80 31.37
CA TYR A 64 -3.17 -7.89 30.88
C TYR A 64 -2.64 -6.50 30.59
N VAL A 65 -1.51 -6.17 31.20
CA VAL A 65 -0.80 -4.90 31.02
C VAL A 65 0.52 -5.20 30.34
N TYR A 66 0.66 -4.80 29.09
CA TYR A 66 1.84 -5.09 28.29
C TYR A 66 2.81 -3.92 28.29
N ILE A 67 4.08 -4.27 28.44
CA ILE A 67 5.22 -3.38 28.31
C ILE A 67 6.09 -3.96 27.20
N ILE A 68 6.36 -3.17 26.17
CA ILE A 68 7.02 -3.60 24.95
C ILE A 68 8.45 -3.10 24.97
N LYS A 69 9.39 -4.05 24.88
CA LYS A 69 10.82 -3.76 24.79
C LYS A 69 11.41 -4.42 23.55
N PHE A 70 12.09 -3.60 22.76
CA PHE A 70 12.73 -4.04 21.54
C PHE A 70 14.09 -4.70 21.80
N GLY A 71 14.36 -5.82 21.11
CA GLY A 71 15.63 -6.53 21.16
C GLY A 71 15.81 -7.42 22.39
N ASN A 72 16.97 -8.08 22.47
CA ASN A 72 17.33 -8.93 23.60
C ASN A 72 17.35 -8.12 24.90
N VAL A 73 16.81 -8.71 25.96
CA VAL A 73 16.75 -8.06 27.28
C VAL A 73 18.00 -8.43 28.07
N GLY A 74 18.94 -7.48 28.16
CA GLY A 74 20.16 -7.60 28.97
C GLY A 74 20.06 -6.91 30.33
N ARG A 75 21.13 -6.96 31.11
CA ARG A 75 21.18 -6.31 32.44
C ARG A 75 21.06 -4.79 32.32
N ALA A 76 21.64 -4.20 31.28
CA ALA A 76 21.52 -2.78 31.01
C ALA A 76 20.09 -2.37 30.66
N ASP A 77 19.33 -3.21 29.96
CA ASP A 77 17.92 -2.91 29.64
C ASP A 77 17.00 -2.95 30.87
N LEU A 78 17.37 -3.76 31.87
CA LEU A 78 16.66 -3.86 33.14
C LEU A 78 16.82 -2.62 34.01
N TYR A 79 18.03 -2.07 34.09
CA TYR A 79 18.39 -1.06 35.11
C TYR A 79 18.96 0.26 34.55
N GLY A 80 19.28 0.32 33.26
CA GLY A 80 20.20 1.31 32.67
C GLY A 80 19.67 2.73 32.47
N GLY A 81 18.51 3.08 33.01
CA GLY A 81 18.01 4.46 32.96
C GLY A 81 16.52 4.64 33.20
N PRO A 82 15.98 5.87 33.10
CA PRO A 82 14.58 6.18 33.41
C PRO A 82 13.55 5.44 32.53
N GLN A 83 13.94 5.01 31.32
CA GLN A 83 13.11 4.19 30.40
C GLN A 83 13.56 2.72 30.34
N SER A 84 14.25 2.25 31.38
CA SER A 84 14.57 0.83 31.52
C SER A 84 13.35 0.04 32.01
N ILE A 85 13.43 -1.29 31.93
CA ILE A 85 12.32 -2.18 32.23
C ILE A 85 11.86 -2.04 33.70
N ASP A 86 12.78 -1.94 34.66
CA ASP A 86 12.42 -1.83 36.08
C ASP A 86 11.53 -0.60 36.38
N PRO A 87 11.91 0.64 35.99
CA PRO A 87 11.04 1.80 36.09
C PRO A 87 9.69 1.62 35.40
N SER A 88 9.65 1.11 34.16
CA SER A 88 8.38 0.95 33.42
C SER A 88 7.43 -0.02 34.12
N ILE A 89 7.95 -1.16 34.60
CA ILE A 89 7.18 -2.13 35.37
C ILE A 89 6.67 -1.50 36.68
N ARG A 90 7.54 -0.75 37.39
CA ARG A 90 7.15 -0.04 38.62
C ARG A 90 6.10 1.03 38.36
N GLU A 91 6.21 1.77 37.28
CA GLU A 91 5.25 2.81 36.88
C GLU A 91 3.90 2.18 36.51
N ALA A 92 3.89 1.09 35.74
CA ALA A 92 2.69 0.34 35.43
C ALA A 92 2.02 -0.17 36.72
N CYS A 93 2.82 -0.69 37.64
CA CYS A 93 2.38 -1.18 38.93
C CYS A 93 1.82 -0.10 39.88
N ASN A 94 2.50 1.04 39.97
CA ASN A 94 2.28 2.05 41.02
C ASN A 94 1.36 3.18 40.56
N ASP A 95 1.49 3.60 39.30
CA ASP A 95 0.67 4.65 38.72
C ASP A 95 -0.48 4.05 37.91
N PHE A 96 -0.18 3.26 36.87
CA PHE A 96 -1.22 2.82 35.93
C PHE A 96 -2.30 1.98 36.60
N LEU A 97 -1.94 0.88 37.26
CA LEU A 97 -2.88 -0.05 37.88
C LEU A 97 -3.73 0.60 38.99
N ARG A 98 -3.21 1.64 39.66
CA ARG A 98 -3.89 2.32 40.77
C ARG A 98 -4.78 3.46 40.30
N ASN A 99 -4.24 4.32 39.44
CA ASN A 99 -4.81 5.62 39.12
C ASN A 99 -5.49 5.64 37.75
N ARG A 100 -5.06 4.79 36.81
CA ARG A 100 -5.45 4.87 35.38
C ARG A 100 -6.27 3.67 34.90
N LEU A 101 -6.19 2.52 35.58
CA LEU A 101 -7.00 1.37 35.24
C LEU A 101 -8.49 1.67 35.52
N PRO A 102 -9.42 1.39 34.58
CA PRO A 102 -10.85 1.59 34.79
C PRO A 102 -11.36 0.88 36.05
N GLU A 103 -12.20 1.56 36.83
CA GLU A 103 -12.78 1.04 38.09
C GLU A 103 -13.32 -0.39 38.00
N PRO A 104 -14.06 -0.79 36.93
CA PRO A 104 -14.57 -2.16 36.81
C PRO A 104 -13.48 -3.24 36.71
N LEU A 105 -12.27 -2.87 36.28
CA LEU A 105 -11.15 -3.79 36.07
C LEU A 105 -10.20 -3.86 37.28
N LYS A 106 -10.29 -2.90 38.22
CA LYS A 106 -9.48 -2.88 39.44
C LYS A 106 -9.63 -4.09 40.37
N PRO A 107 -10.77 -4.79 40.49
CA PRO A 107 -10.86 -5.98 41.35
C PRO A 107 -10.32 -7.26 40.69
N LEU A 108 -10.03 -7.26 39.39
CA LEU A 108 -9.63 -8.45 38.64
C LEU A 108 -8.16 -8.86 38.89
N ARG A 109 -7.76 -10.05 38.43
CA ARG A 109 -6.34 -10.44 38.36
C ARG A 109 -5.64 -9.58 37.31
N LYS A 110 -4.40 -9.16 37.60
CA LYS A 110 -3.55 -8.36 36.70
C LYS A 110 -2.29 -9.13 36.38
N ARG A 111 -2.06 -9.34 35.10
CA ARG A 111 -0.83 -9.92 34.57
C ARG A 111 -0.06 -8.84 33.84
N ILE A 112 1.07 -8.48 34.38
CA ILE A 112 2.00 -7.57 33.73
C ILE A 112 2.90 -8.43 32.86
N VAL A 113 3.01 -8.06 31.59
CA VAL A 113 3.73 -8.85 30.60
C VAL A 113 4.77 -7.97 29.95
N LEU A 114 6.04 -8.30 30.16
CA LEU A 114 7.13 -7.74 29.38
C LEU A 114 7.22 -8.53 28.07
N VAL A 115 6.95 -7.85 26.96
CA VAL A 115 7.01 -8.44 25.60
C VAL A 115 8.29 -7.96 24.92
N SER A 116 9.00 -8.88 24.29
CA SER A 116 10.14 -8.57 23.43
C SER A 116 10.17 -9.47 22.21
N ASN A 117 10.64 -8.94 21.09
CA ASN A 117 10.94 -9.71 19.88
C ASN A 117 12.27 -10.49 19.97
N GLY A 118 13.03 -10.32 21.06
CA GLY A 118 14.24 -11.07 21.37
C GLY A 118 14.07 -11.99 22.58
N VAL A 119 15.18 -12.35 23.22
CA VAL A 119 15.22 -13.24 24.38
C VAL A 119 15.72 -12.55 25.65
N LEU A 120 15.36 -13.10 26.80
CA LEU A 120 15.92 -12.70 28.09
C LEU A 120 17.32 -13.31 28.26
N LEU A 121 18.35 -12.47 28.22
CA LEU A 121 19.75 -12.91 28.32
C LEU A 121 20.06 -13.45 29.71
N GLN A 122 21.02 -14.36 29.82
CA GLN A 122 21.36 -15.04 31.07
C GLN A 122 21.73 -14.06 32.20
N GLU A 123 22.43 -12.98 31.87
CA GLU A 123 22.81 -11.91 32.82
C GLU A 123 21.62 -11.12 33.40
N ALA A 124 20.46 -11.16 32.72
CA ALA A 124 19.23 -10.46 33.07
C ALA A 124 18.26 -11.35 33.86
N GLN A 125 18.37 -12.68 33.74
CA GLN A 125 17.43 -13.64 34.32
C GLN A 125 17.28 -13.51 35.84
N ALA A 126 18.39 -13.39 36.58
CA ALA A 126 18.35 -13.27 38.03
C ALA A 126 17.66 -11.96 38.48
N GLY A 127 17.93 -10.86 37.76
CA GLY A 127 17.30 -9.56 38.04
C GLY A 127 15.80 -9.57 37.77
N PHE A 128 15.40 -10.14 36.63
CA PHE A 128 13.98 -10.29 36.26
C PHE A 128 13.22 -11.23 37.19
N ALA A 129 13.84 -12.33 37.64
CA ALA A 129 13.26 -13.24 38.62
C ALA A 129 13.00 -12.55 39.97
N ALA A 130 13.94 -11.69 40.42
CA ALA A 130 13.76 -10.91 41.63
C ALA A 130 12.59 -9.92 41.50
N GLN A 131 12.44 -9.23 40.36
CA GLN A 131 11.28 -8.37 40.09
C GLN A 131 9.97 -9.14 40.06
N THR A 132 9.98 -10.32 39.44
CA THR A 132 8.81 -11.20 39.38
C THR A 132 8.34 -11.58 40.78
N ALA A 133 9.28 -11.94 41.66
CA ALA A 133 8.98 -12.24 43.06
C ALA A 133 8.46 -11.02 43.82
N ASP A 134 9.05 -9.82 43.62
CA ASP A 134 8.59 -8.57 44.25
C ASP A 134 7.15 -8.23 43.84
N ILE A 135 6.81 -8.35 42.56
CA ILE A 135 5.46 -8.06 42.06
C ILE A 135 4.44 -9.08 42.54
N ALA A 136 4.83 -10.35 42.65
CA ALA A 136 3.98 -11.41 43.18
C ALA A 136 3.60 -11.18 44.67
N THR A 137 4.33 -10.35 45.42
CA THR A 137 3.92 -9.95 46.79
C THR A 137 2.68 -9.07 46.80
N ARG A 138 2.34 -8.45 45.67
CA ARG A 138 1.16 -7.59 45.53
C ARG A 138 -0.08 -8.45 45.25
N PRO A 139 -1.21 -8.18 45.91
CA PRO A 139 -2.43 -8.95 45.69
C PRO A 139 -2.85 -8.94 44.22
N LEU A 140 -3.16 -10.13 43.69
CA LEU A 140 -3.70 -10.34 42.34
C LEU A 140 -2.78 -9.90 41.19
N CYS A 141 -1.48 -9.67 41.44
CA CYS A 141 -0.53 -9.23 40.43
C CYS A 141 0.49 -10.33 40.11
N SER A 142 0.84 -10.46 38.84
CA SER A 142 1.91 -11.35 38.34
C SER A 142 2.73 -10.65 37.27
N LEU A 143 3.99 -11.07 37.11
CA LEU A 143 4.88 -10.60 36.05
C LEU A 143 5.33 -11.78 35.20
N GLU A 144 5.25 -11.62 33.88
CA GLU A 144 5.71 -12.62 32.91
C GLU A 144 6.58 -11.97 31.83
N PHE A 145 7.41 -12.79 31.20
CA PHE A 145 8.19 -12.42 30.02
C PHE A 145 7.74 -13.22 28.81
N TRP A 146 7.38 -12.53 27.73
CA TRP A 146 7.07 -13.10 26.44
C TRP A 146 8.14 -12.68 25.44
N GLY A 147 9.05 -13.59 25.11
CA GLY A 147 10.09 -13.41 24.11
C GLY A 147 9.75 -14.04 22.77
N SER A 148 10.73 -14.04 21.85
CA SER A 148 10.63 -14.68 20.54
C SER A 148 10.16 -16.14 20.60
N ASP A 149 10.58 -16.87 21.62
CA ASP A 149 10.31 -18.29 21.81
C ASP A 149 8.83 -18.58 22.13
N GLN A 150 8.15 -17.64 22.80
CA GLN A 150 6.71 -17.73 23.08
C GLN A 150 5.88 -17.13 21.94
N LEU A 151 6.34 -16.01 21.36
CA LEU A 151 5.61 -15.33 20.28
C LEU A 151 5.56 -16.17 19.01
N THR A 152 6.65 -16.88 18.66
CA THR A 152 6.72 -17.68 17.42
C THR A 152 5.63 -18.76 17.34
N PRO A 153 5.48 -19.67 18.34
CA PRO A 153 4.40 -20.66 18.34
C PRO A 153 3.00 -20.02 18.34
N TRP A 154 2.79 -18.92 19.07
CA TRP A 154 1.49 -18.27 19.10
C TRP A 154 1.12 -17.63 17.77
N ILE A 155 2.06 -16.99 17.08
CA ILE A 155 1.81 -16.45 15.74
C ILE A 155 1.41 -17.58 14.79
N GLU A 156 2.14 -18.70 14.80
CA GLU A 156 1.79 -19.85 13.97
C GLU A 156 0.39 -20.37 14.32
N GLN A 157 0.09 -20.55 15.60
CA GLN A 157 -1.16 -21.13 16.07
C GLN A 157 -2.38 -20.22 15.82
N TYR A 158 -2.26 -18.91 16.03
CA TYR A 158 -3.40 -18.00 16.05
C TYR A 158 -3.55 -17.15 14.78
N LEU A 159 -2.45 -16.88 14.06
CA LEU A 159 -2.47 -16.12 12.81
C LEU A 159 -2.31 -17.01 11.58
N PHE A 160 -1.58 -18.12 11.68
CA PHE A 160 -1.40 -19.09 10.60
C PHE A 160 -2.06 -20.45 10.90
N ASP A 161 -3.21 -20.44 11.59
CA ASP A 161 -3.99 -21.66 11.88
C ASP A 161 -4.33 -22.40 10.57
N GLU A 162 -4.28 -23.74 10.58
CA GLU A 162 -4.64 -24.58 9.42
C GLU A 162 -6.10 -24.40 8.99
N THR A 163 -6.98 -24.05 9.92
CA THR A 163 -8.39 -23.74 9.60
C THR A 163 -8.53 -22.46 8.79
N LEU A 164 -7.60 -21.51 8.96
CA LEU A 164 -7.60 -20.22 8.30
C LEU A 164 -6.74 -20.22 7.04
N LEU A 165 -5.64 -20.96 7.06
CA LEU A 165 -4.62 -21.03 6.02
C LEU A 165 -4.32 -22.48 5.67
N LEU A 166 -4.73 -22.88 4.47
CA LEU A 166 -4.41 -24.20 3.93
C LEU A 166 -2.88 -24.40 3.87
N ALA A 167 -2.42 -25.66 3.94
CA ALA A 167 -1.01 -26.02 3.80
C ALA A 167 -0.37 -25.43 2.52
N ARG A 168 -1.18 -25.26 1.46
CA ARG A 168 -0.80 -24.58 0.22
C ARG A 168 -0.42 -23.12 0.44
N GLY A 169 -1.21 -22.34 1.19
CA GLY A 169 -0.92 -20.93 1.48
C GLY A 169 0.41 -20.77 2.23
N LYS A 170 0.63 -21.58 3.28
CA LYS A 170 1.93 -21.62 3.99
C LYS A 170 3.10 -22.00 3.06
N SER A 171 2.84 -22.85 2.05
CA SER A 171 3.84 -23.22 1.05
C SER A 171 4.13 -22.09 0.07
N ASP A 172 3.12 -21.37 -0.38
CA ASP A 172 3.29 -20.25 -1.30
C ASP A 172 4.00 -19.06 -0.62
N LEU A 173 3.74 -18.78 0.67
CA LEU A 173 4.52 -17.80 1.44
C LEU A 173 6.01 -18.19 1.50
N ARG A 174 6.32 -19.44 1.86
CA ARG A 174 7.71 -19.93 1.88
C ARG A 174 8.38 -19.84 0.52
N ALA A 175 7.65 -20.16 -0.55
CA ALA A 175 8.15 -20.07 -1.91
C ALA A 175 8.39 -18.62 -2.35
N ALA A 176 7.55 -17.68 -1.91
CA ALA A 176 7.75 -16.25 -2.17
C ALA A 176 9.04 -15.75 -1.52
N LEU A 177 9.28 -16.12 -0.25
CA LEU A 177 10.48 -15.74 0.49
C LEU A 177 11.75 -16.36 -0.11
N ALA A 178 11.69 -17.65 -0.49
CA ALA A 178 12.82 -18.33 -1.13
C ALA A 178 13.13 -17.80 -2.54
N GLY A 179 12.13 -17.20 -3.21
CA GLY A 179 12.25 -16.65 -4.55
C GLY A 179 12.52 -15.14 -4.59
N LEU A 180 12.89 -14.51 -3.48
CA LEU A 180 13.06 -13.05 -3.38
C LEU A 180 14.08 -12.49 -4.36
N GLU A 181 15.06 -13.27 -4.82
CA GLU A 181 16.01 -12.84 -5.86
C GLU A 181 15.31 -12.52 -7.20
N GLU A 182 14.22 -13.23 -7.51
CA GLU A 182 13.44 -13.04 -8.74
C GLU A 182 12.08 -12.38 -8.44
N SER A 183 12.03 -11.05 -8.57
CA SER A 183 10.87 -10.26 -8.13
C SER A 183 9.52 -10.74 -8.67
N GLY A 184 9.46 -11.16 -9.94
CA GLY A 184 8.22 -11.63 -10.56
C GLY A 184 7.72 -12.96 -10.00
N SER A 185 8.63 -13.88 -9.68
CA SER A 185 8.31 -15.17 -9.06
C SER A 185 7.84 -14.99 -7.61
N ALA A 186 8.58 -14.18 -6.83
CA ALA A 186 8.22 -13.84 -5.46
C ALA A 186 6.84 -13.18 -5.38
N THR A 187 6.59 -12.18 -6.22
CA THR A 187 5.30 -11.46 -6.30
C THR A 187 4.16 -12.44 -6.58
N ARG A 188 4.28 -13.28 -7.61
CA ARG A 188 3.23 -14.25 -7.99
C ARG A 188 2.94 -15.27 -6.89
N ARG A 189 3.98 -15.79 -6.22
CA ARG A 189 3.83 -16.71 -5.09
C ARG A 189 3.14 -16.03 -3.92
N PHE A 190 3.49 -14.78 -3.64
CA PHE A 190 2.86 -14.04 -2.56
C PHE A 190 1.40 -13.70 -2.85
N THR A 191 1.06 -13.28 -4.08
CA THR A 191 -0.34 -13.08 -4.52
C THR A 191 -1.17 -14.34 -4.25
N ARG A 192 -0.65 -15.54 -4.58
CA ARG A 192 -1.33 -16.81 -4.28
C ARG A 192 -1.49 -17.07 -2.79
N PHE A 193 -0.52 -16.68 -1.97
CA PHE A 193 -0.66 -16.74 -0.52
C PHE A 193 -1.80 -15.84 -0.03
N VAL A 194 -1.87 -14.60 -0.52
CA VAL A 194 -2.95 -13.67 -0.17
C VAL A 194 -4.31 -14.25 -0.61
N ASP A 195 -4.40 -14.80 -1.82
CA ASP A 195 -5.63 -15.43 -2.29
C ASP A 195 -6.06 -16.60 -1.40
N ALA A 196 -5.10 -17.46 -1.00
CA ALA A 196 -5.37 -18.57 -0.09
C ALA A 196 -5.87 -18.11 1.29
N CYS A 197 -5.46 -16.93 1.78
CA CYS A 197 -6.02 -16.35 3.01
C CYS A 197 -7.51 -15.99 2.88
N PHE A 198 -7.98 -15.69 1.67
CA PHE A 198 -9.35 -15.24 1.39
C PHE A 198 -10.19 -16.27 0.64
N GLU A 199 -9.70 -17.49 0.45
CA GLU A 199 -10.50 -18.61 -0.05
C GLU A 199 -11.61 -18.95 0.97
N ILE A 200 -12.87 -18.79 0.57
CA ILE A 200 -14.04 -19.11 1.39
C ILE A 200 -14.43 -20.57 1.13
N GLN A 201 -14.59 -21.37 2.19
CA GLN A 201 -15.12 -22.74 2.05
C GLN A 201 -16.65 -22.71 1.96
N ALA A 202 -17.24 -23.65 1.20
CA ALA A 202 -18.69 -23.68 0.93
C ALA A 202 -19.54 -23.65 2.22
N ASP A 203 -19.12 -24.37 3.26
CA ASP A 203 -19.80 -24.47 4.56
C ASP A 203 -19.76 -23.18 5.40
N GLU A 204 -18.97 -22.18 5.00
CA GLU A 204 -18.86 -20.90 5.71
C GLU A 204 -19.91 -19.86 5.28
N SER A 205 -20.51 -20.07 4.11
CA SER A 205 -21.54 -19.19 3.56
C SER A 205 -22.84 -19.20 4.37
N GLU A 206 -23.11 -20.27 5.12
CA GLU A 206 -24.30 -20.44 5.95
C GLU A 206 -24.14 -19.93 7.41
N GLN A 207 -22.98 -19.38 7.75
CA GLN A 207 -22.68 -18.93 9.13
C GLN A 207 -23.27 -17.55 9.46
N SER A 208 -23.45 -17.27 10.76
CA SER A 208 -23.93 -15.95 11.20
C SER A 208 -23.00 -14.81 10.77
N ALA A 209 -23.55 -13.63 10.49
CA ALA A 209 -22.78 -12.45 10.09
C ALA A 209 -21.65 -12.08 11.10
N ALA A 210 -21.90 -12.27 12.39
CA ALA A 210 -20.89 -12.04 13.44
C ALA A 210 -19.70 -13.01 13.34
N THR A 211 -19.96 -14.28 13.02
CA THR A 211 -18.94 -15.29 12.81
C THR A 211 -18.13 -15.00 11.54
N GLN A 212 -18.81 -14.63 10.46
CA GLN A 212 -18.17 -14.26 9.19
C GLN A 212 -17.26 -13.04 9.35
N LYS A 213 -17.72 -11.98 10.04
CA LYS A 213 -16.90 -10.82 10.38
C LYS A 213 -15.64 -11.20 11.16
N LYS A 214 -15.77 -12.02 12.21
CA LYS A 214 -14.62 -12.45 13.02
C LYS A 214 -13.59 -13.22 12.19
N LYS A 215 -14.05 -14.11 11.29
CA LYS A 215 -13.18 -14.84 10.37
C LYS A 215 -12.51 -13.91 9.36
N PHE A 216 -13.25 -13.01 8.74
CA PHE A 216 -12.71 -12.00 7.81
C PHE A 216 -11.60 -11.17 8.46
N LEU A 217 -11.83 -10.64 9.66
CA LEU A 217 -10.81 -9.85 10.36
C LEU A 217 -9.55 -10.68 10.65
N ARG A 218 -9.70 -11.96 11.04
CA ARG A 218 -8.56 -12.88 11.21
C ARG A 218 -7.80 -13.12 9.90
N ARG A 219 -8.50 -13.25 8.77
CA ARG A 219 -7.87 -13.41 7.44
C ARG A 219 -7.08 -12.17 7.05
N CYS A 220 -7.62 -10.98 7.29
CA CYS A 220 -6.89 -9.73 7.12
C CYS A 220 -5.62 -9.71 7.97
N ALA A 221 -5.70 -10.11 9.25
CA ALA A 221 -4.53 -10.18 10.13
C ALA A 221 -3.46 -11.15 9.59
N ALA A 222 -3.87 -12.34 9.12
CA ALA A 222 -2.95 -13.33 8.57
C ALA A 222 -2.27 -12.84 7.27
N ALA A 223 -3.04 -12.24 6.36
CA ALA A 223 -2.51 -11.72 5.09
C ALA A 223 -1.55 -10.54 5.32
N SER A 224 -1.93 -9.58 6.18
CA SER A 224 -1.08 -8.45 6.58
C SER A 224 0.19 -8.93 7.29
N MET A 225 0.10 -9.96 8.13
CA MET A 225 1.27 -10.55 8.78
C MET A 225 2.20 -11.23 7.79
N GLY A 226 1.66 -12.03 6.86
CA GLY A 226 2.46 -12.62 5.79
C GLY A 226 3.19 -11.57 4.96
N TRP A 227 2.54 -10.42 4.73
CA TRP A 227 3.15 -9.30 4.02
C TRP A 227 4.23 -8.60 4.84
N ALA A 228 4.03 -8.39 6.14
CA ALA A 228 5.06 -7.85 7.02
C ALA A 228 6.31 -8.76 7.06
N ILE A 229 6.12 -10.09 7.05
CA ILE A 229 7.22 -11.06 6.91
C ILE A 229 7.97 -10.85 5.59
N LEU A 230 7.24 -10.70 4.47
CA LEU A 230 7.83 -10.45 3.17
C LEU A 230 8.66 -9.15 3.15
N LEU A 231 8.17 -8.08 3.79
CA LEU A 231 8.89 -6.81 3.88
C LEU A 231 10.22 -6.96 4.61
N VAL A 232 10.21 -7.58 5.80
CA VAL A 232 11.43 -7.78 6.60
C VAL A 232 12.43 -8.65 5.85
N TRP A 233 11.99 -9.76 5.26
CA TRP A 233 12.86 -10.63 4.46
C TRP A 233 13.39 -9.92 3.21
N GLY A 234 12.55 -9.16 2.51
CA GLY A 234 12.97 -8.37 1.35
C GLY A 234 14.04 -7.33 1.72
N LYS A 235 13.95 -6.73 2.92
CA LYS A 235 14.97 -5.83 3.45
C LYS A 235 16.27 -6.57 3.75
N SER A 236 16.20 -7.76 4.36
CA SER A 236 17.36 -8.62 4.65
C SER A 236 18.10 -9.08 3.39
N GLU A 237 17.37 -9.53 2.37
CA GLU A 237 17.92 -10.00 1.09
C GLU A 237 18.27 -8.85 0.13
N GLY A 238 17.92 -7.62 0.50
CA GLY A 238 18.16 -6.47 -0.35
C GLY A 238 17.30 -6.44 -1.62
N ASN A 239 16.13 -7.06 -1.63
CA ASN A 239 15.13 -6.85 -2.67
C ASN A 239 13.77 -6.47 -2.07
N LEU A 240 13.47 -5.17 -2.08
CA LEU A 240 12.24 -4.58 -1.52
C LEU A 240 11.08 -4.58 -2.53
N LYS A 241 11.35 -4.75 -3.84
CA LYS A 241 10.36 -4.62 -4.92
C LYS A 241 9.16 -5.58 -4.75
N PRO A 242 9.35 -6.88 -4.42
CA PRO A 242 8.22 -7.79 -4.18
C PRO A 242 7.29 -7.29 -3.08
N GLY A 243 7.85 -6.72 -2.01
CA GLY A 243 7.11 -6.19 -0.89
C GLY A 243 6.18 -5.04 -1.29
N VAL A 244 6.70 -4.03 -1.99
CA VAL A 244 5.88 -2.88 -2.40
C VAL A 244 4.81 -3.27 -3.43
N VAL A 245 5.16 -4.07 -4.46
CA VAL A 245 4.20 -4.48 -5.49
C VAL A 245 3.07 -5.33 -4.91
N THR A 246 3.38 -6.27 -4.02
CA THR A 246 2.36 -7.12 -3.40
C THR A 246 1.53 -6.41 -2.34
N GLY A 247 2.06 -5.33 -1.74
CA GLY A 247 1.30 -4.47 -0.83
C GLY A 247 0.12 -3.80 -1.52
N GLU A 248 0.32 -3.33 -2.75
CA GLU A 248 -0.75 -2.76 -3.58
C GLU A 248 -1.86 -3.79 -3.83
N TYR A 249 -1.49 -5.01 -4.20
CA TYR A 249 -2.44 -6.12 -4.37
C TYR A 249 -3.19 -6.43 -3.08
N LEU A 250 -2.48 -6.54 -1.96
CA LEU A 250 -3.06 -6.88 -0.66
C LEU A 250 -4.12 -5.85 -0.24
N ILE A 251 -3.82 -4.55 -0.39
CA ILE A 251 -4.75 -3.46 -0.08
C ILE A 251 -6.03 -3.61 -0.91
N LEU A 252 -5.92 -3.75 -2.23
CA LEU A 252 -7.08 -3.87 -3.12
C LEU A 252 -7.85 -5.16 -2.87
N ARG A 253 -7.16 -6.27 -2.60
CA ARG A 253 -7.75 -7.59 -2.29
C ARG A 253 -8.55 -7.57 -1.00
N ILE A 254 -8.03 -6.94 0.05
CA ILE A 254 -8.71 -6.77 1.34
C ILE A 254 -9.94 -5.87 1.18
N TRP A 255 -9.80 -4.76 0.46
CA TRP A 255 -10.92 -3.86 0.16
C TRP A 255 -12.04 -4.58 -0.59
N ALA A 256 -11.71 -5.30 -1.65
CA ALA A 256 -12.68 -6.05 -2.45
C ALA A 256 -13.49 -7.05 -1.60
N GLU A 257 -12.87 -7.75 -0.64
CA GLU A 257 -13.59 -8.63 0.27
C GLU A 257 -14.44 -7.88 1.29
N ALA A 258 -13.94 -6.76 1.82
CA ALA A 258 -14.72 -5.93 2.73
C ALA A 258 -16.00 -5.41 2.05
N VAL A 259 -15.91 -5.01 0.78
CA VAL A 259 -17.09 -4.59 -0.01
C VAL A 259 -18.05 -5.77 -0.21
N LYS A 260 -17.56 -6.95 -0.60
CA LYS A 260 -18.41 -8.14 -0.80
C LYS A 260 -19.16 -8.57 0.45
N LEU A 261 -18.54 -8.43 1.62
CA LEU A 261 -19.12 -8.78 2.92
C LEU A 261 -19.86 -7.62 3.58
N GLU A 262 -19.98 -6.46 2.91
CA GLU A 262 -20.60 -5.24 3.44
C GLU A 262 -19.94 -4.73 4.74
N LEU A 263 -18.63 -4.99 4.92
CA LEU A 263 -17.82 -4.60 6.08
C LEU A 263 -16.93 -3.36 5.81
N HIS A 264 -17.02 -2.75 4.63
CA HIS A 264 -16.22 -1.59 4.23
C HIS A 264 -16.34 -0.38 5.18
N ALA A 265 -17.48 -0.21 5.86
CA ALA A 265 -17.73 0.85 6.83
C ALA A 265 -17.56 0.41 8.30
N ASP A 266 -17.13 -0.83 8.55
CA ASP A 266 -16.93 -1.32 9.91
C ASP A 266 -15.69 -0.67 10.56
N HIS A 267 -15.83 -0.17 11.79
CA HIS A 267 -14.74 0.51 12.49
C HIS A 267 -13.50 -0.37 12.69
N ALA A 268 -13.69 -1.64 13.06
CA ALA A 268 -12.56 -2.54 13.30
C ALA A 268 -11.83 -2.91 11.99
N PHE A 269 -12.55 -2.92 10.87
CA PHE A 269 -11.95 -3.03 9.55
C PHE A 269 -11.21 -1.74 9.16
N ALA A 270 -11.86 -0.57 9.29
CA ALA A 270 -11.29 0.72 8.93
C ALA A 270 -9.95 0.98 9.65
N ASP A 271 -9.87 0.74 10.96
CA ASP A 271 -8.62 0.87 11.72
C ASP A 271 -7.51 -0.02 11.18
N ARG A 272 -7.82 -1.28 10.84
CA ARG A 272 -6.84 -2.23 10.29
C ARG A 272 -6.40 -1.81 8.90
N PHE A 273 -7.34 -1.35 8.09
CA PHE A 273 -7.10 -0.93 6.72
C PHE A 273 -6.22 0.32 6.67
N GLU A 274 -6.49 1.32 7.52
CA GLU A 274 -5.65 2.50 7.62
C GLU A 274 -4.22 2.17 8.06
N ASN A 275 -4.06 1.28 9.05
CA ASN A 275 -2.75 0.81 9.49
C ASN A 275 -1.99 0.09 8.35
N LEU A 276 -2.71 -0.73 7.56
CA LEU A 276 -2.13 -1.42 6.41
C LEU A 276 -1.65 -0.44 5.34
N VAL A 277 -2.46 0.56 4.98
CA VAL A 277 -2.08 1.60 4.02
C VAL A 277 -0.89 2.42 4.54
N THR A 278 -0.87 2.74 5.84
CA THR A 278 0.25 3.44 6.47
C THR A 278 1.54 2.63 6.40
N LEU A 279 1.48 1.32 6.64
CA LEU A 279 2.63 0.43 6.46
C LEU A 279 3.07 0.36 4.99
N HIS A 280 2.15 0.45 4.04
CA HIS A 280 2.49 0.49 2.61
C HIS A 280 3.18 1.77 2.19
N ILE A 281 2.76 2.92 2.73
CA ILE A 281 3.48 4.18 2.59
C ILE A 281 4.91 4.00 3.09
N GLN A 282 5.12 3.49 4.31
CA GLN A 282 6.47 3.27 4.85
C GLN A 282 7.29 2.31 3.99
N ALA A 283 6.70 1.22 3.50
CA ALA A 283 7.38 0.28 2.62
C ALA A 283 7.83 0.94 1.29
N LEU A 284 7.02 1.84 0.74
CA LEU A 284 7.38 2.64 -0.44
C LEU A 284 8.51 3.64 -0.13
N VAL A 285 8.50 4.27 1.04
CA VAL A 285 9.59 5.14 1.49
C VAL A 285 10.91 4.37 1.58
N ASP A 286 10.94 3.27 2.32
CA ASP A 286 12.11 2.39 2.44
C ASP A 286 12.62 1.92 1.06
N TYR A 287 11.69 1.60 0.16
CA TYR A 287 12.01 1.22 -1.21
C TYR A 287 12.69 2.35 -1.97
N PHE A 288 12.12 3.56 -1.95
CA PHE A 288 12.69 4.70 -2.66
C PHE A 288 13.98 5.21 -2.04
N GLU A 289 14.14 5.23 -0.72
CA GLU A 289 15.42 5.52 -0.06
C GLU A 289 16.55 4.64 -0.60
N LYS A 290 16.23 3.36 -0.90
CA LYS A 290 17.19 2.43 -1.50
C LYS A 290 17.44 2.68 -2.98
N VAL A 291 16.41 2.86 -3.80
CA VAL A 291 16.56 2.87 -5.26
C VAL A 291 16.90 4.26 -5.81
N MET A 292 16.53 5.34 -5.12
CA MET A 292 16.68 6.72 -5.60
C MET A 292 18.11 7.08 -5.99
N PRO A 293 19.18 6.71 -5.24
CA PRO A 293 20.55 7.02 -5.65
C PRO A 293 20.94 6.43 -7.02
N THR A 294 20.31 5.33 -7.44
CA THR A 294 20.50 4.75 -8.77
C THR A 294 19.62 5.46 -9.80
N LEU A 295 18.35 5.71 -9.46
CA LEU A 295 17.40 6.37 -10.35
C LEU A 295 17.81 7.80 -10.67
N GLU A 296 18.43 8.54 -9.75
CA GLU A 296 18.88 9.92 -10.01
C GLU A 296 19.97 10.04 -11.09
N SER A 297 20.61 8.93 -11.46
CA SER A 297 21.70 8.90 -12.43
C SER A 297 21.30 8.14 -13.69
N PRO A 298 21.03 8.84 -14.82
CA PRO A 298 20.77 8.19 -16.10
C PRO A 298 21.86 7.19 -16.51
N ARG A 299 23.13 7.48 -16.18
CA ARG A 299 24.26 6.59 -16.44
C ARG A 299 24.20 5.31 -15.61
N ALA A 300 23.78 5.41 -14.35
CA ALA A 300 23.65 4.23 -13.49
C ALA A 300 22.53 3.32 -13.98
N VAL A 301 21.38 3.89 -14.36
CA VAL A 301 20.27 3.12 -14.95
C VAL A 301 20.68 2.48 -16.28
N LEU A 302 21.29 3.24 -17.21
CA LEU A 302 21.75 2.73 -18.51
C LEU A 302 22.79 1.61 -18.38
N ARG A 303 23.61 1.61 -17.32
CA ARG A 303 24.57 0.52 -17.07
C ARG A 303 23.88 -0.82 -16.83
N TRP A 304 22.68 -0.81 -16.25
CA TRP A 304 21.89 -2.02 -15.98
C TRP A 304 20.87 -2.31 -17.08
N ARG A 305 20.26 -1.28 -17.67
CA ARG A 305 19.27 -1.34 -18.75
C ARG A 305 19.75 -0.49 -19.94
N PRO A 306 20.67 -1.01 -20.78
CA PRO A 306 21.26 -0.23 -21.87
C PRO A 306 20.31 -0.03 -23.05
N GLU A 307 19.36 -0.93 -23.24
CA GLU A 307 18.38 -0.85 -24.32
C GLU A 307 17.25 0.12 -23.95
N ARG A 308 16.84 0.95 -24.91
CA ARG A 308 15.83 2.00 -24.73
C ARG A 308 14.51 1.47 -24.19
N VAL A 309 14.02 0.34 -24.73
CA VAL A 309 12.74 -0.28 -24.33
C VAL A 309 12.73 -0.57 -22.82
N PHE A 310 13.70 -1.36 -22.34
CA PHE A 310 13.78 -1.73 -20.92
C PHE A 310 14.10 -0.55 -20.00
N TYR A 311 14.83 0.45 -20.51
CA TYR A 311 15.11 1.67 -19.77
C TYR A 311 13.83 2.47 -19.52
N LEU A 312 13.04 2.72 -20.57
CA LEU A 312 11.80 3.50 -20.46
C LEU A 312 10.75 2.75 -19.66
N GLU A 313 10.59 1.45 -19.86
CA GLU A 313 9.67 0.61 -19.07
C GLU A 313 9.98 0.71 -17.57
N LEU A 314 11.25 0.60 -17.18
CA LEU A 314 11.67 0.80 -15.79
C LEU A 314 11.33 2.22 -15.29
N MET A 315 11.68 3.25 -16.06
CA MET A 315 11.48 4.63 -15.60
C MET A 315 10.00 4.99 -15.45
N PHE A 316 9.13 4.54 -16.36
CA PHE A 316 7.68 4.72 -16.22
C PHE A 316 7.13 3.96 -15.02
N GLU A 317 7.57 2.71 -14.80
CA GLU A 317 7.15 1.92 -13.63
C GLU A 317 7.52 2.62 -12.31
N GLU A 318 8.75 3.12 -12.19
CA GLU A 318 9.20 3.81 -10.97
C GLU A 318 8.57 5.19 -10.79
N LEU A 319 8.34 5.95 -11.88
CA LEU A 319 7.61 7.22 -11.81
C LEU A 319 6.15 7.03 -11.42
N GLY A 320 5.46 6.02 -11.97
CA GLY A 320 4.09 5.68 -11.59
C GLY A 320 4.00 5.31 -10.10
N ARG A 321 4.96 4.53 -9.60
CA ARG A 321 5.05 4.17 -8.18
C ARG A 321 5.36 5.37 -7.27
N LEU A 322 6.27 6.26 -7.68
CA LEU A 322 6.61 7.46 -6.92
C LEU A 322 5.45 8.46 -6.88
N SER A 323 4.75 8.61 -8.00
CA SER A 323 3.54 9.44 -8.10
C SER A 323 2.43 8.90 -7.21
N THR A 324 2.27 7.58 -7.15
CA THR A 324 1.34 6.93 -6.21
C THR A 324 1.71 7.19 -4.75
N LEU A 325 2.99 7.12 -4.41
CA LEU A 325 3.45 7.47 -3.05
C LEU A 325 3.05 8.89 -2.68
N LEU A 326 3.24 9.86 -3.58
CA LEU A 326 2.83 11.25 -3.33
C LEU A 326 1.31 11.36 -3.14
N LEU A 327 0.51 10.71 -4.00
CA LEU A 327 -0.95 10.69 -3.87
C LEU A 327 -1.43 10.04 -2.56
N LEU A 328 -0.73 9.01 -2.06
CA LEU A 328 -1.02 8.41 -0.75
C LEU A 328 -0.66 9.36 0.41
N LEU A 329 0.48 10.07 0.32
CA LEU A 329 0.90 11.04 1.32
C LEU A 329 -0.02 12.27 1.38
N GLN A 330 -0.65 12.66 0.27
CA GLN A 330 -1.65 13.72 0.24
C GLN A 330 -2.87 13.42 1.13
N GLN A 331 -3.15 12.14 1.39
CA GLN A 331 -4.21 11.72 2.31
C GLN A 331 -3.78 11.74 3.79
N LYS A 332 -2.51 12.05 4.08
CA LYS A 332 -1.96 12.09 5.44
C LYS A 332 -1.68 13.53 5.89
N PRO A 333 -2.39 14.02 6.92
CA PRO A 333 -2.13 15.36 7.46
C PRO A 333 -0.78 15.39 8.18
N GLY A 334 -0.04 16.52 8.09
CA GLY A 334 1.22 16.73 8.82
C GLY A 334 2.49 16.31 8.09
N GLU A 335 2.37 15.81 6.85
CA GLU A 335 3.49 15.33 6.02
C GLU A 335 3.93 16.35 4.95
N GLU A 336 3.60 17.64 5.09
CA GLU A 336 3.82 18.70 4.06
C GLU A 336 5.27 18.76 3.56
N ALA A 337 6.24 18.70 4.47
CA ALA A 337 7.66 18.75 4.13
C ALA A 337 8.10 17.50 3.33
N PHE A 338 7.55 16.34 3.70
CA PHE A 338 7.85 15.09 3.01
C PHE A 338 7.19 15.03 1.64
N ARG A 339 5.92 15.46 1.51
CA ARG A 339 5.25 15.64 0.21
C ARG A 339 6.05 16.54 -0.73
N THR A 340 6.57 17.66 -0.23
CA THR A 340 7.43 18.55 -1.00
C THR A 340 8.70 17.85 -1.49
N THR A 341 9.29 16.98 -0.67
CA THR A 341 10.49 16.21 -1.02
C THR A 341 10.18 15.23 -2.16
N ILE A 342 9.10 14.45 -2.04
CA ILE A 342 8.69 13.49 -3.06
C ILE A 342 8.30 14.20 -4.37
N ARG A 343 7.55 15.32 -4.29
CA ARG A 343 7.21 16.14 -5.47
C ARG A 343 8.47 16.61 -6.21
N ASN A 344 9.43 17.15 -5.49
CA ASN A 344 10.69 17.60 -6.09
C ASN A 344 11.49 16.43 -6.69
N ALA A 345 11.45 15.24 -6.09
CA ALA A 345 12.06 14.04 -6.63
C ALA A 345 11.40 13.61 -7.96
N ILE A 346 10.07 13.65 -8.06
CA ILE A 346 9.34 13.38 -9.32
C ILE A 346 9.83 14.33 -10.43
N ILE A 347 9.82 15.64 -10.16
CA ILE A 347 10.26 16.66 -11.12
C ILE A 347 11.72 16.45 -11.52
N TYR A 348 12.58 16.15 -10.54
CA TYR A 348 13.99 15.86 -10.79
C TYR A 348 14.17 14.66 -11.72
N LEU A 349 13.49 13.55 -11.45
CA LEU A 349 13.57 12.34 -12.28
C LEU A 349 13.05 12.59 -13.70
N VAL A 350 11.94 13.31 -13.88
CA VAL A 350 11.45 13.66 -15.22
C VAL A 350 12.51 14.46 -15.99
N ASN A 351 13.17 15.41 -15.34
CA ASN A 351 14.23 16.22 -15.96
C ASN A 351 15.49 15.40 -16.30
N GLN A 352 15.91 14.49 -15.43
CA GLN A 352 17.06 13.62 -15.70
C GLN A 352 16.76 12.56 -16.78
N HIS A 353 15.51 12.09 -16.85
CA HIS A 353 15.07 11.00 -17.71
C HIS A 353 14.09 11.47 -18.77
N SER A 354 14.41 12.55 -19.49
CA SER A 354 13.47 13.20 -20.42
C SER A 354 12.84 12.27 -21.47
N GLY A 355 13.39 11.07 -21.72
CA GLY A 355 12.74 10.04 -22.53
C GLY A 355 11.33 9.67 -22.06
N VAL A 356 10.98 9.84 -20.78
CA VAL A 356 9.63 9.63 -20.25
C VAL A 356 8.60 10.66 -20.73
N LEU A 357 9.05 11.73 -21.39
CA LEU A 357 8.18 12.73 -22.00
C LEU A 357 7.69 12.29 -23.40
N LEU A 358 8.06 11.09 -23.85
CA LEU A 358 7.45 10.42 -25.00
C LEU A 358 7.18 8.95 -24.62
N PRO A 359 5.92 8.60 -24.31
CA PRO A 359 5.54 7.24 -23.97
C PRO A 359 6.03 6.19 -24.97
N LEU A 360 6.68 5.14 -24.44
CA LEU A 360 7.04 3.94 -25.22
C LEU A 360 5.79 3.11 -25.57
N TYR A 361 4.92 2.88 -24.59
CA TYR A 361 3.67 2.15 -24.71
C TYR A 361 2.51 3.14 -24.57
N ASP A 362 1.37 2.90 -25.22
CA ASP A 362 0.17 3.72 -24.97
C ASP A 362 -0.28 3.56 -23.51
N GLY A 363 -0.12 2.36 -22.92
CA GLY A 363 -0.38 2.10 -21.51
C GLY A 363 0.48 2.90 -20.52
N HIS A 364 1.59 3.53 -20.94
CA HIS A 364 2.33 4.47 -20.08
C HIS A 364 1.58 5.78 -19.82
N THR A 365 0.47 6.02 -20.54
CA THR A 365 -0.51 7.07 -20.21
C THR A 365 -1.00 6.96 -18.77
N ILE A 366 -1.07 5.74 -18.22
CA ILE A 366 -1.45 5.49 -16.83
C ILE A 366 -0.45 6.13 -15.87
N ASP A 367 0.84 5.91 -16.10
CA ASP A 367 1.90 6.45 -15.24
C ASP A 367 2.00 7.98 -15.37
N LEU A 368 1.80 8.52 -16.58
CA LEU A 368 1.73 9.97 -16.81
C LEU A 368 0.53 10.61 -16.11
N THR A 369 -0.66 10.02 -16.21
CA THR A 369 -1.86 10.57 -15.56
C THR A 369 -1.76 10.49 -14.04
N LEU A 370 -1.14 9.45 -13.48
CA LEU A 370 -0.79 9.40 -12.06
C LEU A 370 0.17 10.53 -11.67
N LEU A 371 1.20 10.77 -12.49
CA LEU A 371 2.15 11.87 -12.28
C LEU A 371 1.45 13.23 -12.30
N PHE A 372 0.58 13.47 -13.29
CA PHE A 372 -0.17 14.72 -13.38
C PHE A 372 -1.06 14.92 -12.15
N CYS A 373 -1.84 13.91 -11.75
CA CYS A 373 -2.67 13.99 -10.54
C CYS A 373 -1.82 14.27 -9.29
N ALA A 374 -0.65 13.62 -9.18
CA ALA A 374 0.25 13.81 -8.04
C ALA A 374 0.76 15.25 -7.93
N LEU A 375 1.20 15.86 -9.04
CA LEU A 375 1.66 17.25 -9.07
C LEU A 375 0.51 18.25 -8.87
N MET A 376 -0.62 18.00 -9.52
CA MET A 376 -1.84 18.80 -9.39
C MET A 376 -2.37 18.80 -7.95
N GLY A 377 -2.30 17.67 -7.24
CA GLY A 377 -2.65 17.57 -5.81
C GLY A 377 -1.75 18.39 -4.88
N GLU A 378 -0.53 18.71 -5.30
CA GLU A 378 0.36 19.67 -4.60
C GLU A 378 0.21 21.10 -5.13
N SER A 379 -0.82 21.37 -5.94
CA SER A 379 -1.04 22.65 -6.63
C SER A 379 0.15 23.08 -7.51
N ASP A 380 0.94 22.14 -8.03
CA ASP A 380 2.09 22.41 -8.88
C ASP A 380 1.69 22.49 -10.37
N TRP A 381 0.84 23.47 -10.66
CA TRP A 381 0.21 23.65 -11.97
C TRP A 381 1.21 23.98 -13.07
N ASP A 382 2.26 24.74 -12.75
CA ASP A 382 3.27 25.17 -13.72
C ASP A 382 4.11 24.01 -14.22
N ASN A 383 4.63 23.16 -13.31
CA ASN A 383 5.35 21.96 -13.73
C ASN A 383 4.43 20.98 -14.45
N THR A 384 3.17 20.85 -14.01
CA THR A 384 2.20 19.98 -14.70
C THR A 384 1.95 20.44 -16.14
N ARG A 385 1.70 21.74 -16.36
CA ARG A 385 1.55 22.34 -17.71
C ARG A 385 2.80 22.14 -18.55
N MET A 386 3.98 22.40 -18.00
CA MET A 386 5.24 22.26 -18.71
C MET A 386 5.47 20.81 -19.18
N ILE A 387 5.26 19.83 -18.28
CA ILE A 387 5.43 18.42 -18.60
C ILE A 387 4.38 17.97 -19.64
N ALA A 388 3.11 18.30 -19.45
CA ALA A 388 2.05 17.96 -20.40
C ALA A 388 2.31 18.56 -21.79
N GLY A 389 2.67 19.85 -21.86
CA GLY A 389 3.01 20.54 -23.10
C GLY A 389 4.21 19.90 -23.83
N GLU A 390 5.25 19.50 -23.09
CA GLU A 390 6.42 18.81 -23.67
C GLU A 390 6.05 17.41 -24.20
N VAL A 391 5.16 16.68 -23.51
CA VAL A 391 4.63 15.40 -24.01
C VAL A 391 3.86 15.62 -25.32
N VAL A 392 2.99 16.63 -25.39
CA VAL A 392 2.26 17.00 -26.62
C VAL A 392 3.23 17.36 -27.74
N ALA A 393 4.24 18.17 -27.46
CA ALA A 393 5.23 18.60 -28.44
C ALA A 393 6.05 17.43 -29.00
N ARG A 394 6.48 16.50 -28.14
CA ARG A 394 7.23 15.30 -28.54
C ARG A 394 6.37 14.32 -29.31
N LEU A 395 5.12 14.11 -28.91
CA LEU A 395 4.18 13.27 -29.66
C LEU A 395 3.91 13.84 -31.05
N HIS A 396 3.72 15.16 -31.16
CA HIS A 396 3.58 15.84 -32.46
C HIS A 396 4.81 15.61 -33.34
N HIS A 397 6.02 15.72 -32.77
CA HIS A 397 7.26 15.45 -33.52
C HIS A 397 7.36 13.99 -33.96
N ALA A 398 7.05 13.04 -33.07
CA ALA A 398 7.03 11.61 -33.37
C ALA A 398 6.07 11.29 -34.53
N LEU A 399 4.85 11.83 -34.51
CA LEU A 399 3.86 11.69 -35.59
C LEU A 399 4.28 12.31 -36.91
N ARG A 400 5.00 13.43 -36.90
CA ARG A 400 5.50 14.07 -38.13
C ARG A 400 6.65 13.30 -38.77
N THR A 401 7.45 12.63 -37.96
CA THR A 401 8.63 11.87 -38.41
C THR A 401 8.33 10.39 -38.60
N ASP A 402 7.16 9.94 -38.14
CA ASP A 402 6.73 8.54 -38.10
C ASP A 402 7.73 7.63 -37.37
N CYS A 403 8.35 8.18 -36.31
CA CYS A 403 9.38 7.52 -35.51
C CYS A 403 8.98 7.53 -34.04
N TYR A 404 9.26 6.42 -33.34
CA TYR A 404 9.05 6.30 -31.89
C TYR A 404 7.60 6.58 -31.45
N LEU A 405 6.62 6.19 -32.27
CA LEU A 405 5.22 6.23 -31.87
C LEU A 405 5.00 5.27 -30.68
N PRO A 406 4.11 5.63 -29.73
CA PRO A 406 3.73 4.71 -28.66
C PRO A 406 3.19 3.39 -29.23
N VAL A 407 3.52 2.28 -28.59
CA VAL A 407 3.03 0.95 -28.96
C VAL A 407 1.71 0.68 -28.26
N ASP A 408 0.64 0.47 -29.01
CA ASP A 408 -0.72 0.32 -28.49
C ASP A 408 -1.07 -1.10 -28.00
N THR A 409 -0.29 -2.10 -28.39
CA THR A 409 -0.41 -3.47 -27.88
C THR A 409 0.18 -3.64 -26.47
N ASP A 410 0.90 -2.63 -25.98
CA ASP A 410 1.70 -2.67 -24.75
C ASP A 410 2.66 -3.89 -24.67
N SER A 411 3.00 -4.47 -25.82
CA SER A 411 3.85 -5.64 -25.93
C SER A 411 5.32 -5.25 -26.00
N GLN A 412 6.11 -5.83 -25.10
CA GLN A 412 7.57 -5.66 -25.10
C GLN A 412 8.21 -6.19 -26.39
N GLU A 413 7.64 -7.25 -26.99
CA GLU A 413 8.15 -7.82 -28.24
C GLU A 413 7.93 -6.85 -29.41
N ASP A 414 6.76 -6.21 -29.47
CA ASP A 414 6.39 -5.26 -30.52
C ASP A 414 7.23 -3.98 -30.40
N ALA A 415 7.44 -3.48 -29.18
CA ALA A 415 8.33 -2.33 -28.94
C ALA A 415 9.78 -2.62 -29.36
N ILE A 416 10.29 -3.83 -29.09
CA ILE A 416 11.63 -4.23 -29.56
C ILE A 416 11.66 -4.36 -31.09
N ALA A 417 10.59 -4.86 -31.71
CA ALA A 417 10.51 -4.97 -33.16
C ALA A 417 10.59 -3.58 -33.82
N LEU A 418 9.89 -2.59 -33.29
CA LEU A 418 9.96 -1.20 -33.75
C LEU A 418 11.34 -0.58 -33.53
N ASP A 419 11.92 -0.71 -32.33
CA ASP A 419 13.24 -0.11 -32.00
C ASP A 419 14.36 -0.69 -32.89
N ARG A 420 14.17 -1.91 -33.41
CA ARG A 420 15.10 -2.60 -34.32
C ARG A 420 14.73 -2.45 -35.81
N ASN A 421 13.76 -1.62 -36.16
CA ASN A 421 13.25 -1.42 -37.52
C ASN A 421 12.80 -2.72 -38.20
N LYS A 422 12.17 -3.63 -37.44
CA LYS A 422 11.60 -4.90 -37.93
C LYS A 422 10.09 -4.82 -38.17
N ALA A 423 9.46 -3.71 -37.81
CA ALA A 423 8.06 -3.39 -38.04
C ALA A 423 7.96 -1.89 -38.37
N GLU A 424 6.86 -1.47 -39.00
CA GLU A 424 6.59 -0.06 -39.27
C GLU A 424 5.91 0.58 -38.06
N SER A 425 6.22 1.85 -37.76
CA SER A 425 5.68 2.57 -36.59
C SER A 425 4.15 2.56 -36.51
N ARG A 426 3.46 2.46 -37.64
CA ARG A 426 2.00 2.43 -37.73
C ARG A 426 1.39 1.04 -37.52
N ASP A 427 2.18 -0.03 -37.54
CA ASP A 427 1.70 -1.40 -37.32
C ASP A 427 1.10 -1.56 -35.92
N PHE A 428 1.71 -0.88 -34.93
CA PHE A 428 1.35 -0.93 -33.50
C PHE A 428 0.96 0.43 -32.95
N PHE A 429 0.32 1.27 -33.76
CA PHE A 429 -0.24 2.55 -33.34
C PHE A 429 -1.61 2.76 -34.00
N GLN A 430 -2.54 1.88 -33.66
CA GLN A 430 -3.91 1.81 -34.20
C GLN A 430 -4.95 2.30 -33.20
N THR A 431 -4.65 2.26 -31.90
CA THR A 431 -5.49 2.81 -30.83
C THR A 431 -4.67 3.70 -29.91
N SER A 432 -5.30 4.69 -29.27
CA SER A 432 -4.62 5.51 -28.27
C SER A 432 -5.55 6.07 -27.19
N THR A 433 -5.13 5.87 -25.95
CA THR A 433 -5.68 6.53 -24.74
C THR A 433 -4.86 7.77 -24.35
N LEU A 434 -3.62 7.88 -24.83
CA LEU A 434 -2.71 9.00 -24.54
C LEU A 434 -3.30 10.35 -24.94
N VAL A 435 -3.77 10.48 -26.18
CA VAL A 435 -4.28 11.78 -26.67
C VAL A 435 -5.57 12.21 -25.95
N PRO A 436 -6.57 11.34 -25.75
CA PRO A 436 -7.71 11.66 -24.91
C PRO A 436 -7.34 12.05 -23.48
N ALA A 437 -6.37 11.37 -22.86
CA ALA A 437 -5.91 11.67 -21.51
C ALA A 437 -5.19 13.03 -21.42
N LEU A 438 -4.29 13.32 -22.37
CA LEU A 438 -3.63 14.62 -22.46
C LEU A 438 -4.66 15.73 -22.70
N ALA A 439 -5.65 15.51 -23.56
CA ALA A 439 -6.72 16.47 -23.81
C ALA A 439 -7.52 16.75 -22.52
N THR A 440 -7.85 15.72 -21.74
CA THR A 440 -8.49 15.88 -20.43
C THR A 440 -7.61 16.69 -19.48
N VAL A 441 -6.33 16.36 -19.33
CA VAL A 441 -5.40 17.04 -18.41
C VAL A 441 -5.17 18.50 -18.80
N THR A 442 -4.83 18.79 -20.07
CA THR A 442 -4.62 20.18 -20.54
C THR A 442 -5.89 21.02 -20.36
N SER A 443 -7.05 20.41 -20.56
CA SER A 443 -8.34 21.08 -20.40
C SER A 443 -8.65 21.41 -18.94
N LEU A 444 -8.40 20.48 -18.03
CA LEU A 444 -8.57 20.69 -16.57
C LEU A 444 -7.57 21.70 -15.99
N LEU A 445 -6.43 21.90 -16.66
CA LEU A 445 -5.43 22.93 -16.31
C LEU A 445 -5.77 24.32 -16.88
N GLY A 446 -6.79 24.43 -17.73
CA GLY A 446 -7.07 25.64 -18.51
C GLY A 446 -5.98 25.98 -19.53
N ASP A 447 -5.15 25.02 -19.92
CA ASP A 447 -4.07 25.19 -20.89
C ASP A 447 -4.60 25.08 -22.33
N GLU A 448 -5.22 26.16 -22.78
CA GLU A 448 -5.82 26.26 -24.11
C GLU A 448 -4.77 26.13 -25.23
N GLU A 449 -3.52 26.56 -25.00
CA GLU A 449 -2.46 26.45 -26.01
C GLU A 449 -2.07 24.98 -26.25
N ALA A 450 -1.82 24.22 -25.18
CA ALA A 450 -1.50 22.80 -25.29
C ALA A 450 -2.69 22.01 -25.86
N PHE A 451 -3.92 22.33 -25.44
CA PHE A 451 -5.14 21.72 -25.96
C PHE A 451 -5.33 21.98 -27.47
N GLN A 452 -5.17 23.22 -27.93
CA GLN A 452 -5.23 23.56 -29.35
C GLN A 452 -4.14 22.86 -30.15
N SER A 453 -2.93 22.72 -29.59
CA SER A 453 -1.86 21.94 -30.23
C SER A 453 -2.27 20.47 -30.43
N LEU A 454 -2.90 19.83 -29.44
CA LEU A 454 -3.45 18.48 -29.58
C LEU A 454 -4.50 18.40 -30.70
N ARG A 455 -5.48 19.30 -30.69
CA ARG A 455 -6.60 19.27 -31.65
C ARG A 455 -6.16 19.62 -33.08
N ASP A 456 -5.35 20.65 -33.23
CA ASP A 456 -5.10 21.26 -34.55
C ASP A 456 -3.80 20.75 -35.19
N LYS A 457 -2.86 20.20 -34.41
CA LYS A 457 -1.55 19.71 -34.91
C LYS A 457 -1.37 18.20 -34.76
N VAL A 458 -1.75 17.63 -33.62
CA VAL A 458 -1.57 16.19 -33.34
C VAL A 458 -2.67 15.35 -34.01
N LEU A 459 -3.94 15.65 -33.72
CA LEU A 459 -5.09 14.87 -34.19
C LEU A 459 -5.12 14.66 -35.72
N PRO A 460 -4.82 15.66 -36.58
CA PRO A 460 -4.80 15.45 -38.03
C PRO A 460 -3.76 14.42 -38.51
N LEU A 461 -2.69 14.17 -37.75
CA LEU A 461 -1.63 13.20 -38.07
C LEU A 461 -1.95 11.78 -37.58
N MET A 462 -3.06 11.61 -36.86
CA MET A 462 -3.52 10.34 -36.29
C MET A 462 -4.60 9.66 -37.15
N LYS A 463 -4.56 9.88 -38.47
CA LYS A 463 -5.51 9.25 -39.39
C LYS A 463 -5.44 7.72 -39.27
N GLY A 464 -6.59 7.10 -38.99
CA GLY A 464 -6.70 5.65 -38.82
C GLY A 464 -6.45 5.15 -37.39
N VAL A 465 -6.13 6.05 -36.45
CA VAL A 465 -5.99 5.71 -35.03
C VAL A 465 -7.31 5.92 -34.32
N THR A 466 -7.78 4.92 -33.58
CA THR A 466 -8.98 5.01 -32.74
C THR A 466 -8.60 5.64 -31.40
N LEU A 467 -9.22 6.78 -31.09
CA LEU A 467 -9.03 7.44 -29.80
C LEU A 467 -10.03 6.88 -28.79
N GLU A 468 -9.55 6.43 -27.63
CA GLU A 468 -10.40 5.81 -26.63
C GLU A 468 -10.34 6.53 -25.29
N ARG A 469 -11.52 6.73 -24.68
CA ARG A 469 -11.65 7.14 -23.28
C ARG A 469 -12.25 5.98 -22.50
N TRP A 470 -11.55 5.54 -21.46
CA TRP A 470 -12.00 4.44 -20.62
C TRP A 470 -12.78 4.93 -19.41
N PHE A 471 -13.86 4.23 -19.09
CA PHE A 471 -14.73 4.50 -17.96
C PHE A 471 -14.90 3.24 -17.10
N PRO A 472 -14.76 3.33 -15.78
CA PRO A 472 -14.94 2.17 -14.91
C PRO A 472 -16.42 1.83 -14.75
N THR A 473 -16.70 0.58 -14.42
CA THR A 473 -17.99 0.14 -13.85
C THR A 473 -17.85 -0.03 -12.34
N ALA A 474 -18.96 -0.13 -11.61
CA ALA A 474 -18.95 -0.35 -10.17
C ALA A 474 -18.28 -1.69 -9.76
N LEU A 475 -18.07 -2.61 -10.70
CA LEU A 475 -17.36 -3.87 -10.46
C LEU A 475 -15.86 -3.68 -10.21
N LEU A 476 -15.29 -2.52 -10.57
CA LEU A 476 -13.85 -2.25 -10.40
C LEU A 476 -13.39 -2.42 -8.95
N GLU A 477 -14.20 -1.98 -7.96
CA GLU A 477 -13.83 -2.09 -6.54
C GLU A 477 -13.74 -3.55 -6.04
N LYS A 478 -14.29 -4.50 -6.80
CA LYS A 478 -14.29 -5.94 -6.49
C LYS A 478 -13.28 -6.73 -7.34
N LEU A 479 -12.58 -6.07 -8.28
CA LEU A 479 -11.74 -6.71 -9.29
C LEU A 479 -10.73 -7.68 -8.66
N SER A 480 -9.95 -7.22 -7.67
CA SER A 480 -8.90 -8.02 -7.01
C SER A 480 -9.42 -9.26 -6.29
N GLY A 481 -10.68 -9.28 -5.88
CA GLY A 481 -11.30 -10.47 -5.27
C GLY A 481 -12.04 -11.36 -6.27
N SER A 482 -12.09 -11.00 -7.55
CA SER A 482 -12.94 -11.67 -8.54
C SER A 482 -12.13 -12.50 -9.54
N THR A 483 -12.81 -13.34 -10.31
CA THR A 483 -12.23 -14.00 -11.50
C THR A 483 -12.38 -13.17 -12.77
N LEU A 484 -12.86 -11.92 -12.65
CA LEU A 484 -13.08 -11.04 -13.78
C LEU A 484 -11.76 -10.49 -14.30
N GLY A 485 -11.68 -10.31 -15.62
CA GLY A 485 -10.60 -9.55 -16.24
C GLY A 485 -10.95 -8.07 -16.36
N ILE A 486 -9.95 -7.24 -16.72
CA ILE A 486 -10.13 -5.79 -16.83
C ILE A 486 -11.23 -5.40 -17.84
N HIS A 487 -11.36 -6.18 -18.91
CA HIS A 487 -12.41 -6.01 -19.94
C HIS A 487 -13.84 -6.15 -19.40
N SER A 488 -14.02 -6.73 -18.21
CA SER A 488 -15.34 -6.91 -17.57
C SER A 488 -15.69 -5.81 -16.57
N VAL A 489 -14.75 -4.90 -16.26
CA VAL A 489 -14.93 -3.89 -15.20
C VAL A 489 -14.80 -2.45 -15.70
N GLY A 490 -14.71 -2.25 -17.02
CA GLY A 490 -14.72 -0.93 -17.63
C GLY A 490 -15.16 -0.97 -19.09
N ILE A 491 -15.46 0.20 -19.61
CA ILE A 491 -16.00 0.42 -20.95
C ILE A 491 -15.10 1.46 -21.64
N SER A 492 -14.51 1.08 -22.77
CA SER A 492 -13.82 2.02 -23.65
C SER A 492 -14.81 2.65 -24.62
N LYS A 493 -14.82 3.97 -24.69
CA LYS A 493 -15.63 4.74 -25.63
C LYS A 493 -14.72 5.40 -26.67
N ALA A 494 -14.93 5.04 -27.94
CA ALA A 494 -14.25 5.69 -29.05
C ALA A 494 -14.71 7.15 -29.18
N LEU A 495 -13.75 8.05 -29.40
CA LEU A 495 -14.01 9.47 -29.61
C LEU A 495 -14.01 9.81 -31.11
N SER A 496 -15.00 10.56 -31.56
CA SER A 496 -15.04 11.08 -32.94
C SER A 496 -14.04 12.22 -33.19
N GLY A 497 -13.45 12.76 -32.13
CA GLY A 497 -12.55 13.91 -32.14
C GLY A 497 -12.56 14.64 -30.80
N LEU A 498 -11.74 15.69 -30.68
CA LEU A 498 -11.70 16.58 -29.51
C LEU A 498 -12.68 17.75 -29.69
N ARG A 499 -13.12 18.36 -28.57
CA ARG A 499 -14.07 19.47 -28.56
C ARG A 499 -13.46 20.80 -29.07
N PRO A 500 -14.29 21.78 -29.43
CA PRO A 500 -13.86 23.11 -29.87
C PRO A 500 -13.12 23.98 -28.85
N SER A 501 -13.19 23.70 -27.55
CA SER A 501 -12.48 24.47 -26.52
C SER A 501 -12.06 23.57 -25.37
N ALA A 502 -11.04 23.98 -24.60
CA ALA A 502 -10.62 23.26 -23.41
C ALA A 502 -11.78 23.10 -22.42
N LYS A 503 -12.59 24.14 -22.23
CA LYS A 503 -13.75 24.09 -21.34
C LYS A 503 -14.76 23.00 -21.77
N GLU A 504 -15.14 22.97 -23.04
CA GLU A 504 -16.06 21.95 -23.56
C GLU A 504 -15.46 20.54 -23.49
N GLU A 505 -14.14 20.39 -23.67
CA GLU A 505 -13.46 19.10 -23.53
C GLU A 505 -13.42 18.64 -22.07
N ALA A 506 -13.17 19.54 -21.12
CA ALA A 506 -13.22 19.24 -19.69
C ALA A 506 -14.62 18.74 -19.29
N GLU A 507 -15.68 19.47 -19.66
CA GLU A 507 -17.06 19.08 -19.42
C GLU A 507 -17.38 17.70 -20.04
N ALA A 508 -16.99 17.49 -21.31
CA ALA A 508 -17.18 16.22 -22.00
C ALA A 508 -16.34 15.06 -21.44
N SER A 509 -15.22 15.37 -20.78
CA SER A 509 -14.36 14.37 -20.14
C SER A 509 -14.95 13.90 -18.81
N ILE A 510 -15.57 14.80 -18.04
CA ILE A 510 -16.13 14.49 -16.71
C ILE A 510 -17.50 13.80 -16.83
N ASN A 511 -18.29 14.16 -17.85
CA ASN A 511 -19.61 13.58 -18.05
C ASN A 511 -19.53 12.06 -18.27
N THR A 512 -20.11 11.31 -17.32
CA THR A 512 -20.34 9.87 -17.45
C THR A 512 -21.55 9.61 -18.36
N PHE A 513 -21.79 8.33 -18.67
CA PHE A 513 -22.97 7.86 -19.40
C PHE A 513 -23.58 6.68 -18.63
N ASP A 514 -24.80 6.29 -18.98
CA ASP A 514 -25.65 5.40 -18.16
C ASP A 514 -25.00 4.08 -17.73
N ASP A 515 -24.09 3.50 -18.52
CA ASP A 515 -23.40 2.23 -18.19
C ASP A 515 -22.05 2.42 -17.46
N ALA A 516 -21.59 3.66 -17.29
CA ALA A 516 -20.35 4.00 -16.60
C ALA A 516 -20.62 4.40 -15.15
N ALA A 517 -19.78 3.93 -14.24
CA ALA A 517 -19.88 4.28 -12.82
C ALA A 517 -19.38 5.71 -12.57
N ALA A 518 -20.22 6.47 -11.87
CA ALA A 518 -19.86 7.75 -11.27
C ALA A 518 -19.01 7.53 -10.00
N PRO A 519 -18.28 8.55 -9.53
CA PRO A 519 -17.49 8.46 -8.29
C PRO A 519 -18.30 7.94 -7.09
N SER A 520 -19.55 8.38 -6.97
CA SER A 520 -20.48 8.02 -5.88
C SER A 520 -20.94 6.57 -5.88
N ASP A 521 -20.76 5.85 -7.00
CA ASP A 521 -21.16 4.43 -7.10
C ASP A 521 -20.16 3.51 -6.38
N PHE A 522 -18.97 4.02 -6.06
CA PHE A 522 -17.93 3.27 -5.37
C PHE A 522 -18.02 3.46 -3.86
N ARG A 523 -17.80 2.37 -3.11
CA ARG A 523 -17.78 2.41 -1.64
C ARG A 523 -16.56 3.11 -1.06
N TRP A 524 -15.49 3.25 -1.85
CA TRP A 524 -14.30 4.00 -1.45
C TRP A 524 -14.46 5.51 -1.62
N TYR A 525 -15.60 5.97 -2.16
CA TYR A 525 -15.91 7.38 -2.31
C TYR A 525 -15.78 8.12 -0.97
N CYS A 526 -15.26 9.34 -1.01
CA CYS A 526 -14.91 10.21 0.15
C CYS A 526 -13.72 9.79 1.03
N ASN A 527 -13.45 8.50 1.25
CA ASN A 527 -12.46 8.08 2.26
C ASN A 527 -11.23 7.37 1.67
N TRP A 528 -11.38 6.69 0.53
CA TRP A 528 -10.36 5.81 -0.03
C TRP A 528 -10.30 5.88 -1.56
N GLN A 529 -10.67 7.01 -2.16
CA GLN A 529 -10.68 7.17 -3.63
C GLN A 529 -9.31 6.87 -4.26
N ILE A 530 -8.22 7.08 -3.51
CA ILE A 530 -6.86 6.71 -3.91
C ILE A 530 -6.69 5.24 -4.33
N LEU A 531 -7.58 4.33 -3.90
CA LEU A 531 -7.58 2.94 -4.35
C LEU A 531 -7.76 2.80 -5.87
N VAL A 532 -8.40 3.76 -6.54
CA VAL A 532 -8.50 3.75 -8.00
C VAL A 532 -7.13 3.93 -8.67
N ALA A 533 -6.25 4.76 -8.08
CA ALA A 533 -4.89 4.94 -8.55
C ALA A 533 -4.03 3.69 -8.31
N LEU A 534 -4.23 3.01 -7.17
CA LEU A 534 -3.61 1.70 -6.91
C LEU A 534 -4.07 0.65 -7.93
N SER A 535 -5.39 0.60 -8.20
CA SER A 535 -5.98 -0.30 -9.17
C SER A 535 -5.45 -0.04 -10.59
N ALA A 536 -5.38 1.22 -11.01
CA ALA A 536 -4.92 1.61 -12.34
C ALA A 536 -3.49 1.17 -12.61
N ARG A 537 -2.57 1.41 -11.67
CA ARG A 537 -1.17 0.98 -11.79
C ARG A 537 -1.02 -0.54 -11.76
N LEU A 538 -1.76 -1.23 -10.88
CA LEU A 538 -1.63 -2.69 -10.71
C LEU A 538 -2.23 -3.47 -11.87
N TYR A 539 -3.43 -3.10 -12.32
CA TYR A 539 -4.19 -3.79 -13.37
C TYR A 539 -4.05 -3.16 -14.75
N ARG A 540 -3.29 -2.08 -14.88
CA ARG A 540 -3.00 -1.36 -16.12
C ARG A 540 -4.27 -0.92 -16.86
N HIS A 541 -5.22 -0.31 -16.14
CA HIS A 541 -6.34 0.40 -16.75
C HIS A 541 -6.13 1.92 -16.71
N PRO A 542 -6.64 2.69 -17.69
CA PRO A 542 -6.55 4.15 -17.64
C PRO A 542 -7.19 4.72 -16.37
N LEU A 543 -6.65 5.84 -15.88
CA LEU A 543 -7.27 6.57 -14.77
C LEU A 543 -8.62 7.13 -15.24
N PRO A 544 -9.71 6.95 -14.46
CA PRO A 544 -10.97 7.59 -14.78
C PRO A 544 -10.83 9.11 -14.85
N THR A 545 -11.43 9.74 -15.86
CA THR A 545 -11.37 11.19 -16.03
C THR A 545 -11.97 11.97 -14.87
N TRP A 546 -13.00 11.42 -14.20
CA TRP A 546 -13.55 12.00 -12.98
C TRP A 546 -12.52 12.02 -11.84
N PHE A 547 -11.65 11.01 -11.73
CA PHE A 547 -10.61 10.99 -10.71
C PHE A 547 -9.55 12.07 -10.99
N ILE A 548 -9.17 12.25 -12.27
CA ILE A 548 -8.26 13.34 -12.67
C ILE A 548 -8.86 14.70 -12.30
N SER A 549 -10.18 14.88 -12.46
CA SER A 549 -10.87 16.15 -12.17
C SER A 549 -10.89 16.53 -10.68
N GLU A 550 -10.75 15.57 -9.76
CA GLU A 550 -10.64 15.84 -8.31
C GLU A 550 -9.39 16.67 -7.96
N TYR A 551 -8.37 16.60 -8.82
CA TYR A 551 -7.13 17.34 -8.69
C TYR A 551 -7.10 18.59 -9.59
N SER A 552 -8.19 18.93 -10.27
CA SER A 552 -8.23 20.07 -11.20
C SER A 552 -8.06 21.43 -10.51
N LEU A 553 -7.76 22.45 -11.31
CA LEU A 553 -7.72 23.83 -10.83
C LEU A 553 -9.14 24.25 -10.46
N THR A 554 -9.47 24.33 -9.16
CA THR A 554 -10.75 24.92 -8.75
C THR A 554 -10.73 26.41 -9.07
N GLU A 555 -11.69 26.89 -9.87
CA GLU A 555 -11.94 28.34 -9.95
C GLU A 555 -12.20 28.84 -8.51
N PRO A 556 -11.63 29.98 -8.09
CA PRO A 556 -11.96 30.55 -6.80
C PRO A 556 -13.48 30.73 -6.73
N SER A 557 -14.10 30.17 -5.70
CA SER A 557 -15.50 30.46 -5.41
C SER A 557 -15.62 31.97 -5.21
N ASP A 558 -16.42 32.63 -6.05
CA ASP A 558 -16.88 34.00 -5.83
C ASP A 558 -17.78 34.01 -4.57
N ASP A 559 -17.16 34.00 -3.38
CA ASP A 559 -17.79 34.28 -2.08
C ASP A 559 -17.23 35.58 -1.48
#